data_AF-X1LHN0-F1
#
_entry.id   AF-X1LHN0-F1
#
_cell.length_a   1.000
_cell.length_b   1.000
_cell.length_c   1.000
_cell.angle_alpha   90.00
_cell.angle_beta   90.00
_cell.angle_gamma   90.00
#
_symmetry.space_group_name_H-M   'P 1'
#
loop_
_entity.id
_entity.type
_entity.pdbx_description
1 polymer ?
#
loop_
_entity_poly.entity_id
_entity_poly.type
_entity_poly.pdbx_seq_one_letter_code
_entity_poly.pdbx_strand_id
1 'polypeptide(L)'
;PLPQLLLNGCLGIAVGMATNIPPHNLLEIIDATIHLMDHPKATTKDLFQYVEGPDFPGGGVVFNKKGMVATYSQGRGPIVMRGKAEIKKKGKKTQILITEIPFQVKKADLVKEFAELVKEKRLPGVTDIRDESDKEGLRIVVDVSQKAFPKHILNRLYKFTRLQDTFYLNTVALVEGIQPRVLSLKEILRLFIKHRQVVVTRRTRFDLKRAKDRAHILKGLEKALKNIDSVIKTIKRSSLVKEAEKNLIKKFKLTKLQAQAILAIRLSSLA
;
A
#
# COMPACT_ATOMS: atom_id res chain seq x y z
N PRO A 1 -5.35 -1.06 7.38
CA PRO A 1 -3.88 -0.91 7.23
C PRO A 1 -3.43 -1.82 6.12
N LEU A 2 -2.66 -1.28 5.19
CA LEU A 2 -2.40 -1.86 3.88
C LEU A 2 -0.89 -2.07 3.68
N PRO A 3 -0.47 -2.96 2.77
CA PRO A 3 0.94 -3.26 2.50
C PRO A 3 1.62 -2.12 1.70
N GLN A 4 1.81 -0.97 2.37
CA GLN A 4 2.23 0.30 1.75
C GLN A 4 3.52 0.22 0.93
N LEU A 5 4.47 -0.64 1.34
CA LEU A 5 5.76 -0.80 0.67
C LEU A 5 5.61 -1.21 -0.81
N LEU A 6 4.64 -2.07 -1.11
CA LEU A 6 4.37 -2.51 -2.48
C LEU A 6 3.43 -1.54 -3.21
N LEU A 7 2.44 -0.99 -2.50
CA LEU A 7 1.45 -0.09 -3.09
C LEU A 7 2.07 1.18 -3.66
N ASN A 8 2.89 1.86 -2.86
CA ASN A 8 3.53 3.11 -3.29
C ASN A 8 4.88 2.87 -3.97
N GLY A 9 5.46 1.70 -3.78
CA GLY A 9 6.87 1.48 -4.09
C GLY A 9 7.80 2.24 -3.15
N CYS A 10 9.09 2.17 -3.45
CA CYS A 10 10.15 2.84 -2.71
C CYS A 10 11.37 3.04 -3.61
N LEU A 11 11.95 4.24 -3.58
CA LEU A 11 13.22 4.53 -4.23
C LEU A 11 14.16 5.07 -3.15
N GLY A 12 15.36 4.51 -3.06
CA GLY A 12 16.35 4.96 -2.09
C GLY A 12 17.75 4.52 -2.42
N ILE A 13 18.72 5.38 -2.12
CA ILE A 13 20.15 5.11 -2.26
C ILE A 13 20.76 5.23 -0.87
N ALA A 14 21.48 4.20 -0.44
CA ALA A 14 22.20 4.11 0.82
C ALA A 14 23.68 3.77 0.55
N VAL A 15 24.49 3.72 1.60
CA VAL A 15 25.92 3.38 1.48
C VAL A 15 26.06 1.91 1.07
N GLY A 16 26.51 1.68 -0.17
CA GLY A 16 26.72 0.34 -0.72
C GLY A 16 25.43 -0.41 -1.11
N MET A 17 24.26 0.24 -1.06
CA MET A 17 22.97 -0.39 -1.33
C MET A 17 22.01 0.58 -2.02
N ALA A 18 21.11 0.05 -2.84
CA ALA A 18 20.00 0.80 -3.41
C ALA A 18 18.71 -0.02 -3.28
N THR A 19 17.58 0.65 -3.17
CA THR A 19 16.25 0.04 -3.25
C THR A 19 15.46 0.73 -4.35
N ASN A 20 14.79 -0.07 -5.16
CA ASN A 20 13.94 0.40 -6.23
C ASN A 20 12.78 -0.59 -6.40
N ILE A 21 11.66 -0.25 -5.76
CA ILE A 21 10.44 -1.05 -5.69
C ILE A 21 9.36 -0.27 -6.45
N PRO A 22 8.74 -0.85 -7.48
CA PRO A 22 7.70 -0.16 -8.23
C PRO A 22 6.36 -0.20 -7.46
N PRO A 23 5.45 0.73 -7.75
CA PRO A 23 4.08 0.71 -7.24
C PRO A 23 3.27 -0.46 -7.82
N HIS A 24 2.22 -0.86 -7.10
CA HIS A 24 1.35 -1.98 -7.45
C HIS A 24 -0.11 -1.66 -7.19
N ASN A 25 -0.99 -2.37 -7.88
CA ASN A 25 -2.42 -2.23 -7.70
C ASN A 25 -2.86 -2.69 -6.31
N LEU A 26 -3.78 -1.93 -5.70
CA LEU A 26 -4.28 -2.21 -4.37
C LEU A 26 -4.99 -3.56 -4.26
N LEU A 27 -5.88 -3.85 -5.21
CA LEU A 27 -6.72 -5.05 -5.17
C LEU A 27 -5.86 -6.29 -5.35
N GLU A 28 -4.98 -6.28 -6.36
CA GLU A 28 -4.06 -7.40 -6.65
C GLU A 28 -3.20 -7.78 -5.45
N ILE A 29 -2.61 -6.77 -4.78
CA ILE A 29 -1.75 -7.01 -3.62
C ILE A 29 -2.57 -7.50 -2.42
N ILE A 30 -3.79 -6.99 -2.22
CA ILE A 30 -4.68 -7.49 -1.15
C ILE A 30 -5.05 -8.94 -1.42
N ASP A 31 -5.47 -9.29 -2.63
CA ASP A 31 -5.89 -10.64 -2.99
C ASP A 31 -4.72 -11.63 -2.84
N ALA A 32 -3.53 -11.25 -3.30
CA ALA A 32 -2.31 -12.03 -3.07
C ALA A 32 -1.97 -12.19 -1.58
N THR A 33 -2.21 -11.15 -0.77
CA THR A 33 -2.00 -11.20 0.68
C THR A 33 -2.98 -12.16 1.35
N ILE A 34 -4.26 -12.08 1.00
CA ILE A 34 -5.30 -12.98 1.52
C ILE A 34 -4.98 -14.43 1.13
N HIS A 35 -4.65 -14.68 -0.13
CA HIS A 35 -4.27 -16.00 -0.59
C HIS A 35 -3.07 -16.57 0.19
N LEU A 36 -2.05 -15.76 0.46
CA LEU A 36 -0.87 -16.16 1.24
C LEU A 36 -1.21 -16.43 2.72
N MET A 37 -2.23 -15.77 3.28
CA MET A 37 -2.70 -16.05 4.64
C MET A 37 -3.31 -17.45 4.73
N ASP A 38 -4.12 -17.85 3.74
CA ASP A 38 -4.77 -19.16 3.69
C ASP A 38 -3.80 -20.26 3.24
N HIS A 39 -2.80 -19.92 2.42
CA HIS A 39 -1.80 -20.84 1.88
C HIS A 39 -0.37 -20.39 2.18
N PRO A 40 0.14 -20.57 3.42
CA PRO A 40 1.46 -20.07 3.83
C PRO A 40 2.65 -20.62 3.01
N LYS A 41 2.44 -21.77 2.34
CA LYS A 41 3.44 -22.41 1.48
C LYS A 41 3.44 -21.90 0.04
N ALA A 42 2.44 -21.10 -0.37
CA ALA A 42 2.32 -20.53 -1.71
C ALA A 42 3.65 -19.91 -2.17
N THR A 43 4.02 -20.16 -3.41
CA THR A 43 5.23 -19.65 -4.04
C THR A 43 4.96 -18.30 -4.68
N THR A 44 6.01 -17.56 -5.07
CA THR A 44 5.84 -16.32 -5.84
C THR A 44 5.03 -16.56 -7.12
N LYS A 45 5.20 -17.72 -7.77
CA LYS A 45 4.44 -18.07 -8.97
C LYS A 45 2.93 -18.17 -8.69
N ASP A 46 2.55 -18.69 -7.54
CA ASP A 46 1.14 -18.80 -7.14
C ASP A 46 0.55 -17.42 -6.83
N LEU A 47 1.34 -16.53 -6.22
CA LEU A 47 0.94 -15.14 -5.97
C LEU A 47 0.76 -14.33 -7.27
N PHE A 48 1.52 -14.64 -8.31
CA PHE A 48 1.38 -14.03 -9.65
C PHE A 48 0.12 -14.45 -10.42
N GLN A 49 -0.73 -15.32 -9.84
CA GLN A 49 -2.09 -15.52 -10.33
C GLN A 49 -3.00 -14.34 -9.98
N TYR A 50 -2.64 -13.59 -8.94
CA TYR A 50 -3.37 -12.40 -8.46
C TYR A 50 -2.64 -11.10 -8.80
N VAL A 51 -1.30 -11.11 -8.80
CA VAL A 51 -0.48 -9.96 -9.16
C VAL A 51 -0.10 -10.02 -10.63
N GLU A 52 -0.65 -9.11 -11.43
CA GLU A 52 -0.37 -9.05 -12.86
C GLU A 52 1.00 -8.43 -13.15
N GLY A 53 1.47 -7.56 -12.26
CA GLY A 53 2.75 -6.88 -12.32
C GLY A 53 2.72 -5.56 -11.55
N PRO A 54 3.73 -4.69 -11.77
CA PRO A 54 3.66 -3.32 -11.28
C PRO A 54 2.55 -2.52 -11.98
N ASP A 55 1.90 -1.66 -11.20
CA ASP A 55 0.88 -0.72 -11.66
C ASP A 55 1.43 0.70 -11.52
N PHE A 56 1.98 1.22 -12.61
CA PHE A 56 2.63 2.52 -12.62
C PHE A 56 1.59 3.64 -12.73
N PRO A 57 1.69 4.72 -11.94
CA PRO A 57 0.72 5.81 -11.97
C PRO A 57 0.71 6.58 -13.31
N GLY A 58 1.77 6.48 -14.11
CA GLY A 58 1.85 7.03 -15.47
C GLY A 58 1.26 6.12 -16.55
N GLY A 59 0.71 4.97 -16.16
CA GLY A 59 0.28 3.91 -17.06
C GLY A 59 1.45 3.20 -17.73
N GLY A 60 1.23 2.81 -18.97
CA GLY A 60 2.16 2.02 -19.75
C GLY A 60 1.88 0.52 -19.64
N VAL A 61 2.57 -0.23 -20.48
CA VAL A 61 2.43 -1.68 -20.59
C VAL A 61 3.72 -2.32 -20.14
N VAL A 62 3.61 -3.24 -19.19
CA VAL A 62 4.73 -4.08 -18.75
C VAL A 62 4.74 -5.36 -19.57
N PHE A 63 5.91 -5.73 -20.09
CA PHE A 63 6.09 -6.93 -20.90
C PHE A 63 6.77 -8.05 -20.10
N ASN A 64 6.66 -9.27 -20.63
CA ASN A 64 7.36 -10.47 -20.14
C ASN A 64 6.94 -10.94 -18.74
N LYS A 65 5.67 -11.32 -18.57
CA LYS A 65 5.13 -11.94 -17.34
C LYS A 65 6.02 -13.10 -16.83
N LYS A 66 6.57 -13.94 -17.71
CA LYS A 66 7.47 -15.05 -17.32
C LYS A 66 8.76 -14.56 -16.66
N GLY A 67 9.39 -13.51 -17.21
CA GLY A 67 10.55 -12.87 -16.60
C GLY A 67 10.24 -12.22 -15.26
N MET A 68 9.06 -11.59 -15.14
CA MET A 68 8.64 -10.94 -13.90
C MET A 68 8.55 -11.91 -12.72
N VAL A 69 8.01 -13.11 -12.91
CA VAL A 69 7.95 -14.10 -11.81
C VAL A 69 9.35 -14.40 -11.26
N ALA A 70 10.36 -14.56 -12.13
CA ALA A 70 11.74 -14.79 -11.69
C ALA A 70 12.31 -13.56 -10.97
N THR A 71 12.11 -12.37 -11.54
CA THR A 71 12.55 -11.09 -10.95
C THR A 71 11.98 -10.87 -9.56
N TYR A 72 10.68 -11.10 -9.35
CA TYR A 72 10.03 -10.97 -8.04
C TYR A 72 10.32 -12.14 -7.08
N SER A 73 10.74 -13.30 -7.61
CA SER A 73 11.22 -14.41 -6.77
C SER A 73 12.61 -14.15 -6.23
N GLN A 74 13.47 -13.50 -7.01
CA GLN A 74 14.83 -13.14 -6.61
C GLN A 74 14.91 -11.78 -5.90
N GLY A 75 13.87 -10.94 -6.03
CA GLY A 75 13.86 -9.57 -5.52
C GLY A 75 14.72 -8.59 -6.33
N ARG A 76 15.25 -9.01 -7.48
CA ARG A 76 16.05 -8.17 -8.35
C ARG A 76 15.91 -8.58 -9.81
N GLY A 77 15.96 -7.61 -10.71
CA GLY A 77 16.00 -7.86 -12.14
C GLY A 77 15.28 -6.82 -12.98
N PRO A 78 15.38 -6.94 -14.32
CA PRO A 78 14.81 -5.98 -15.24
C PRO A 78 13.32 -6.23 -15.48
N ILE A 79 12.55 -5.14 -15.58
CA ILE A 79 11.15 -5.12 -15.97
C ILE A 79 11.03 -4.14 -17.14
N VAL A 80 10.62 -4.64 -18.31
CA VAL A 80 10.49 -3.80 -19.51
C VAL A 80 9.16 -3.06 -19.48
N MET A 81 9.22 -1.74 -19.49
CA MET A 81 8.07 -0.84 -19.55
C MET A 81 7.97 -0.22 -20.94
N ARG A 82 6.77 -0.11 -21.47
CA ARG A 82 6.52 0.48 -22.78
C ARG A 82 5.36 1.46 -22.71
N GLY A 83 5.53 2.64 -23.30
CA GLY A 83 4.45 3.62 -23.47
C GLY A 83 3.36 3.09 -24.41
N LYS A 84 2.11 3.43 -24.10
CA LYS A 84 0.96 3.04 -24.92
C LYS A 84 0.86 3.96 -26.12
N ALA A 85 0.92 3.35 -27.30
CA ALA A 85 0.82 4.06 -28.57
C ALA A 85 -0.15 3.35 -29.50
N GLU A 86 -0.97 4.14 -30.21
CA GLU A 86 -1.94 3.68 -31.18
C GLU A 86 -1.68 4.34 -32.54
N ILE A 87 -1.78 3.58 -33.62
CA ILE A 87 -1.67 4.12 -34.98
C ILE A 87 -3.08 4.45 -35.48
N LYS A 88 -3.39 5.74 -35.68
CA LYS A 88 -4.68 6.19 -36.22
C LYS A 88 -4.53 6.77 -37.62
N LYS A 89 -5.51 6.50 -38.48
CA LYS A 89 -5.66 7.18 -39.77
C LYS A 89 -6.57 8.40 -39.59
N LYS A 90 -6.11 9.57 -40.02
CA LYS A 90 -6.89 10.81 -40.05
C LYS A 90 -6.95 11.32 -41.50
N GLY A 91 -8.03 10.97 -42.20
CA GLY A 91 -8.17 11.23 -43.63
C GLY A 91 -7.08 10.53 -44.44
N LYS A 92 -6.31 11.30 -45.23
CA LYS A 92 -5.16 10.77 -45.98
C LYS A 92 -3.84 10.73 -45.18
N LYS A 93 -3.81 11.16 -43.91
CA LYS A 93 -2.59 11.15 -43.07
C LYS A 93 -2.66 10.02 -42.04
N THR A 94 -1.51 9.45 -41.69
CA THR A 94 -1.41 8.47 -40.60
C THR A 94 -0.65 9.09 -39.44
N GLN A 95 -1.10 8.85 -38.22
CA GLN A 95 -0.56 9.43 -37.00
C GLN A 95 -0.28 8.32 -35.99
N ILE A 96 0.83 8.46 -35.26
CA ILE A 96 1.11 7.66 -34.07
C ILE A 96 0.71 8.52 -32.87
N LEU A 97 -0.28 8.04 -32.12
CA LEU A 97 -0.81 8.69 -30.92
C LEU A 97 -0.25 7.99 -29.70
N ILE A 98 0.57 8.67 -28.91
CA ILE A 98 1.09 8.16 -27.64
C ILE A 98 0.25 8.75 -26.52
N THR A 99 -0.38 7.90 -25.72
CA THR A 99 -1.31 8.30 -24.65
C THR A 99 -0.74 8.07 -23.25
N GLU A 100 0.25 7.17 -23.12
CA GLU A 100 0.88 6.84 -21.85
C GLU A 100 2.39 6.67 -22.07
N ILE A 101 3.20 7.07 -21.09
CA ILE A 101 4.67 6.99 -21.15
C ILE A 101 5.20 6.16 -19.98
N PRO A 102 6.39 5.54 -20.10
CA PRO A 102 6.95 4.74 -19.01
C PRO A 102 7.18 5.54 -17.73
N PHE A 103 7.19 4.83 -16.59
CA PHE A 103 7.41 5.44 -15.27
C PHE A 103 8.77 6.15 -15.19
N GLN A 104 8.81 7.30 -14.51
CA GLN A 104 9.98 8.17 -14.37
C GLN A 104 10.53 8.78 -15.67
N VAL A 105 9.82 8.67 -16.79
CA VAL A 105 10.16 9.38 -18.03
C VAL A 105 9.43 10.72 -18.07
N LYS A 106 10.17 11.81 -18.36
CA LYS A 106 9.57 13.13 -18.54
C LYS A 106 9.12 13.29 -19.98
N LYS A 107 7.87 13.75 -20.18
CA LYS A 107 7.31 14.02 -21.52
C LYS A 107 8.18 14.95 -22.35
N ALA A 108 8.66 16.06 -21.76
CA ALA A 108 9.47 17.04 -22.47
C ALA A 108 10.79 16.45 -23.00
N ASP A 109 11.42 15.57 -22.23
CA ASP A 109 12.66 14.90 -22.64
C ASP A 109 12.38 13.89 -23.76
N LEU A 110 11.27 13.15 -23.66
CA LEU A 110 10.84 12.22 -24.70
C LEU A 110 10.56 12.92 -26.04
N VAL A 111 9.90 14.08 -26.03
CA VAL A 111 9.65 14.86 -27.25
C VAL A 111 10.95 15.42 -27.85
N LYS A 112 11.93 15.80 -27.00
CA LYS A 112 13.27 16.20 -27.47
C LYS A 112 14.00 15.04 -28.15
N GLU A 113 14.01 13.85 -27.54
CA GLU A 113 14.60 12.64 -28.13
C GLU A 113 13.98 12.34 -29.51
N PHE A 114 12.66 12.52 -29.66
CA PHE A 114 12.00 12.32 -30.95
C PHE A 114 12.48 13.34 -31.99
N ALA A 115 12.58 14.61 -31.62
CA ALA A 115 13.05 15.67 -32.50
C ALA A 115 14.52 15.46 -32.92
N GLU A 116 15.37 15.00 -32.00
CA GLU A 116 16.78 14.65 -32.28
C GLU A 116 16.87 13.49 -33.29
N LEU A 117 16.09 12.41 -33.11
CA LEU A 117 16.08 11.29 -34.05
C LEU A 117 15.57 11.67 -35.45
N VAL A 118 14.68 12.66 -35.55
CA VAL A 118 14.24 13.22 -36.84
C VAL A 118 15.38 14.03 -37.48
N LYS A 119 16.07 14.88 -36.71
CA LYS A 119 17.23 15.66 -37.19
C LYS A 119 18.37 14.77 -37.68
N GLU A 120 18.66 13.67 -36.97
CA GLU A 120 19.65 12.66 -37.34
C GLU A 120 19.23 11.76 -38.52
N LYS A 121 18.04 11.99 -39.10
CA LYS A 121 17.43 11.16 -40.17
C LYS A 121 17.26 9.68 -39.77
N ARG A 122 17.21 9.37 -38.47
CA ARG A 122 16.98 8.02 -37.95
C ARG A 122 15.50 7.63 -37.94
N LEU A 123 14.60 8.60 -38.05
CA LEU A 123 13.15 8.42 -38.22
C LEU A 123 12.68 8.96 -39.59
N PRO A 124 13.06 8.32 -40.71
CA PRO A 124 12.61 8.76 -42.03
C PRO A 124 11.09 8.62 -42.14
N GLY A 125 10.43 9.67 -42.65
CA GLY A 125 8.99 9.68 -42.88
C GLY A 125 8.15 10.23 -41.74
N VAL A 126 8.75 10.68 -40.63
CA VAL A 126 8.08 11.56 -39.66
C VAL A 126 8.03 12.98 -40.24
N THR A 127 6.85 13.57 -40.32
CA THR A 127 6.66 14.92 -40.87
C THR A 127 6.59 15.99 -39.80
N ASP A 128 6.01 15.67 -38.65
CA ASP A 128 5.83 16.61 -37.55
C ASP A 128 5.65 15.86 -36.22
N ILE A 129 6.01 16.50 -35.11
CA ILE A 129 5.84 15.99 -33.75
C ILE A 129 5.18 17.09 -32.93
N ARG A 130 3.98 16.82 -32.41
CA ARG A 130 3.21 17.76 -31.60
C ARG A 130 2.88 17.18 -30.24
N ASP A 131 3.01 18.02 -29.23
CA ASP A 131 2.50 17.75 -27.90
C ASP A 131 1.12 18.39 -27.76
N GLU A 132 0.08 17.56 -27.86
CA GLU A 132 -1.33 17.95 -27.71
C GLU A 132 -1.84 17.62 -26.29
N SER A 133 -0.94 17.44 -25.32
CA SER A 133 -1.36 17.12 -23.95
C SER A 133 -2.01 18.34 -23.29
N ASP A 134 -3.10 18.09 -22.59
CA ASP A 134 -3.87 19.10 -21.86
C ASP A 134 -4.01 18.71 -20.38
N LYS A 135 -4.97 19.32 -19.68
CA LYS A 135 -5.28 18.96 -18.28
C LYS A 135 -6.00 17.61 -18.15
N GLU A 136 -6.60 17.10 -19.23
CA GLU A 136 -7.40 15.88 -19.25
C GLU A 136 -6.57 14.64 -19.58
N GLY A 137 -5.43 14.79 -20.25
CA GLY A 137 -4.53 13.65 -20.48
C GLY A 137 -3.24 13.95 -21.26
N LEU A 138 -2.34 12.97 -21.24
CA LEU A 138 -1.13 12.99 -22.05
C LEU A 138 -1.45 12.59 -23.49
N ARG A 139 -0.99 13.38 -24.45
CA ARG A 139 -1.22 13.13 -25.87
C ARG A 139 -0.07 13.67 -26.72
N ILE A 140 0.80 12.77 -27.17
CA ILE A 140 1.87 13.11 -28.12
C ILE A 140 1.48 12.57 -29.49
N VAL A 141 1.47 13.44 -30.49
CA VAL A 141 1.10 13.11 -31.87
C VAL A 141 2.34 13.16 -32.75
N VAL A 142 2.65 12.05 -33.40
CA VAL A 142 3.69 11.97 -34.41
C VAL A 142 3.02 11.77 -35.77
N ASP A 143 3.13 12.78 -36.63
CA ASP A 143 2.60 12.71 -37.99
C ASP A 143 3.56 11.92 -38.88
N VAL A 144 2.99 10.97 -39.63
CA VAL A 144 3.73 10.10 -40.54
C VAL A 144 3.32 10.40 -41.97
N SER A 145 4.31 10.54 -42.85
CA SER A 145 4.11 10.73 -44.29
C SER A 145 3.43 9.51 -44.92
N GLN A 146 2.65 9.72 -45.98
CA GLN A 146 1.88 8.64 -46.64
C GLN A 146 2.74 7.49 -47.18
N LYS A 147 3.99 7.77 -47.54
CA LYS A 147 4.92 6.79 -48.12
C LYS A 147 5.66 5.97 -47.05
N ALA A 148 5.54 6.35 -45.79
CA ALA A 148 6.26 5.71 -44.70
C ALA A 148 5.38 4.68 -44.00
N PHE A 149 6.03 3.64 -43.45
CA PHE A 149 5.37 2.57 -42.71
C PHE A 149 5.31 2.91 -41.22
N PRO A 150 4.13 3.24 -40.65
CA PRO A 150 4.02 3.73 -39.27
C PRO A 150 4.49 2.71 -38.22
N LYS A 151 4.28 1.41 -38.48
CA LYS A 151 4.76 0.33 -37.59
C LYS A 151 6.28 0.31 -37.46
N HIS A 152 7.01 0.57 -38.54
CA HIS A 152 8.48 0.62 -38.49
C HIS A 152 8.99 1.84 -37.72
N ILE A 153 8.33 2.98 -37.89
CA ILE A 153 8.64 4.21 -37.13
C ILE A 153 8.36 3.97 -35.64
N LEU A 154 7.20 3.41 -35.29
CA LEU A 154 6.85 3.08 -33.91
C LEU A 154 7.87 2.12 -33.26
N ASN A 155 8.29 1.08 -33.98
CA ASN A 155 9.34 0.18 -33.49
C ASN A 155 10.69 0.87 -33.30
N ARG A 156 11.04 1.83 -34.16
CA ARG A 156 12.26 2.64 -33.98
C ARG A 156 12.14 3.57 -32.78
N LEU A 157 10.98 4.20 -32.57
CA LEU A 157 10.72 4.99 -31.36
C LEU A 157 10.93 4.13 -30.11
N TYR A 158 10.32 2.94 -30.04
CA TYR A 158 10.55 2.02 -28.92
C TYR A 158 12.01 1.57 -28.77
N LYS A 159 12.79 1.48 -29.86
CA LYS A 159 14.17 0.99 -29.79
C LYS A 159 15.18 2.08 -29.41
N PHE A 160 14.96 3.32 -29.84
CA PHE A 160 15.95 4.39 -29.78
C PHE A 160 15.57 5.55 -28.85
N THR A 161 14.44 5.45 -28.16
CA THR A 161 13.95 6.49 -27.23
C THR A 161 13.47 5.84 -25.95
N ARG A 162 13.27 6.65 -24.93
CA ARG A 162 12.68 6.23 -23.65
C ARG A 162 11.18 5.95 -23.70
N LEU A 163 10.58 5.88 -24.89
CA LEU A 163 9.22 5.38 -25.08
C LEU A 163 9.12 3.90 -24.68
N GLN A 164 10.23 3.16 -24.72
CA GLN A 164 10.39 1.88 -24.04
C GLN A 164 11.62 1.99 -23.14
N ASP A 165 11.46 1.71 -21.85
CA ASP A 165 12.54 1.79 -20.86
C ASP A 165 12.54 0.53 -20.00
N THR A 166 13.63 0.27 -19.28
CA THR A 166 13.75 -0.87 -18.38
C THR A 166 13.81 -0.37 -16.94
N PHE A 167 12.81 -0.76 -16.16
CA PHE A 167 12.83 -0.58 -14.71
C PHE A 167 13.62 -1.71 -14.06
N TYR A 168 14.68 -1.37 -13.33
CA TYR A 168 15.45 -2.36 -12.58
C TYR A 168 14.88 -2.50 -11.18
N LEU A 169 14.12 -3.57 -10.95
CA LEU A 169 13.64 -3.95 -9.63
C LEU A 169 14.85 -4.27 -8.73
N ASN A 170 14.83 -3.71 -7.53
CA ASN A 170 15.73 -4.10 -6.45
C ASN A 170 15.02 -3.93 -5.10
N THR A 171 14.43 -5.00 -4.59
CA THR A 171 13.60 -4.99 -3.36
C THR A 171 14.45 -5.17 -2.11
N VAL A 172 15.26 -4.16 -1.81
CA VAL A 172 16.01 -4.09 -0.55
C VAL A 172 15.17 -3.41 0.52
N ALA A 173 14.95 -4.08 1.65
CA ALA A 173 14.29 -3.50 2.81
C ALA A 173 14.95 -3.95 4.11
N LEU A 174 14.76 -3.15 5.17
CA LEU A 174 15.22 -3.47 6.51
C LEU A 174 14.26 -4.45 7.18
N VAL A 175 14.72 -5.68 7.42
CA VAL A 175 13.98 -6.67 8.19
C VAL A 175 14.24 -6.43 9.67
N GLU A 176 13.17 -6.27 10.44
CA GLU A 176 13.23 -5.99 11.89
C GLU A 176 14.02 -4.71 12.25
N GLY A 177 14.17 -3.80 11.27
CA GLY A 177 14.80 -2.49 11.46
C GLY A 177 16.33 -2.48 11.45
N ILE A 178 16.97 -3.63 11.27
CA ILE A 178 18.43 -3.77 11.51
C ILE A 178 19.14 -4.32 10.27
N GLN A 179 18.59 -5.35 9.62
CA GLN A 179 19.30 -6.06 8.57
C GLN A 179 18.72 -5.74 7.19
N PRO A 180 19.50 -5.11 6.28
CA PRO A 180 19.09 -4.94 4.91
C PRO A 180 19.10 -6.30 4.21
N ARG A 181 17.98 -6.65 3.58
CA ARG A 181 17.82 -7.90 2.83
C ARG A 181 17.16 -7.64 1.50
N VAL A 182 17.60 -8.35 0.47
CA VAL A 182 16.85 -8.50 -0.77
C VAL A 182 15.69 -9.45 -0.48
N LEU A 183 14.47 -9.01 -0.78
CA LEU A 183 13.25 -9.75 -0.44
C LEU A 183 12.47 -10.12 -1.70
N SER A 184 12.03 -11.36 -1.78
CA SER A 184 11.02 -11.78 -2.76
C SER A 184 9.64 -11.18 -2.45
N LEU A 185 8.73 -11.18 -3.44
CA LEU A 185 7.32 -10.78 -3.24
C LEU A 185 6.68 -11.52 -2.05
N LYS A 186 6.87 -12.84 -2.01
CA LYS A 186 6.39 -13.70 -0.93
C LYS A 186 6.91 -13.25 0.42
N GLU A 187 8.21 -12.96 0.53
CA GLU A 187 8.80 -12.54 1.80
C GLU A 187 8.26 -11.20 2.28
N ILE A 188 8.07 -10.24 1.37
CA ILE A 188 7.48 -8.94 1.70
C ILE A 188 6.07 -9.13 2.27
N LEU A 189 5.21 -9.87 1.58
CA LEU A 189 3.84 -10.13 2.04
C LEU A 189 3.81 -10.92 3.36
N ARG A 190 4.70 -11.91 3.51
CA ARG A 190 4.83 -12.68 4.76
C ARG A 190 5.25 -11.80 5.94
N LEU A 191 6.21 -10.90 5.74
CA LEU A 191 6.64 -9.94 6.77
C LEU A 191 5.50 -8.98 7.13
N PHE A 192 4.74 -8.51 6.14
CA PHE A 192 3.55 -7.71 6.37
C PHE A 192 2.51 -8.46 7.21
N ILE A 193 2.19 -9.71 6.88
CA ILE A 193 1.24 -10.55 7.63
C ILE A 193 1.73 -10.74 9.08
N LYS A 194 3.02 -11.05 9.29
CA LYS A 194 3.63 -11.18 10.64
C LYS A 194 3.44 -9.89 11.44
N HIS A 195 3.70 -8.74 10.82
CA HIS A 195 3.48 -7.44 11.46
C HIS A 195 1.99 -7.22 11.81
N ARG A 196 1.07 -7.54 10.89
CA ARG A 196 -0.37 -7.42 11.12
C ARG A 196 -0.85 -8.28 12.29
N GLN A 197 -0.35 -9.51 12.43
CA GLN A 197 -0.67 -10.38 13.57
C GLN A 197 -0.28 -9.74 14.91
N VAL A 198 0.92 -9.15 14.99
CA VAL A 198 1.38 -8.45 16.20
C VAL A 198 0.48 -7.25 16.51
N VAL A 199 0.16 -6.43 15.52
CA VAL A 199 -0.68 -5.24 15.70
C VAL A 199 -2.09 -5.62 16.15
N VAL A 200 -2.73 -6.60 15.49
CA VAL A 200 -4.07 -7.07 15.85
C VAL A 200 -4.06 -7.66 17.26
N THR A 201 -3.08 -8.50 17.60
CA THR A 201 -2.97 -9.08 18.94
C THR A 201 -2.83 -8.01 20.02
N ARG A 202 -1.99 -6.99 19.80
CA ARG A 202 -1.82 -5.87 20.74
C ARG A 202 -3.11 -5.09 20.93
N ARG A 203 -3.81 -4.77 19.83
CA ARG A 203 -5.10 -4.09 19.86
C ARG A 203 -6.15 -4.90 20.63
N THR A 204 -6.30 -6.18 20.30
CA THR A 204 -7.27 -7.06 20.96
C THR A 204 -6.97 -7.23 22.45
N ARG A 205 -5.69 -7.32 22.86
CA ARG A 205 -5.31 -7.36 24.28
C ARG A 205 -5.65 -6.05 25.01
N PHE A 206 -5.45 -4.91 24.36
CA PHE A 206 -5.82 -3.61 24.89
C PHE A 206 -7.34 -3.50 25.10
N ASP A 207 -8.12 -3.86 24.09
CA ASP A 207 -9.59 -3.83 24.15
C ASP A 207 -10.12 -4.80 25.20
N LEU A 208 -9.56 -6.01 25.28
CA LEU A 208 -9.90 -7.01 26.29
C LEU A 208 -9.63 -6.51 27.71
N LYS A 209 -8.49 -5.85 27.93
CA LYS A 209 -8.14 -5.27 29.25
C LYS A 209 -9.18 -4.21 29.64
N ARG A 210 -9.47 -3.27 28.75
CA ARG A 210 -10.47 -2.22 28.98
C ARG A 210 -11.86 -2.79 29.26
N ALA A 211 -12.27 -3.83 28.52
CA ALA A 211 -13.53 -4.52 28.74
C ALA A 211 -13.58 -5.23 30.10
N LYS A 212 -12.50 -5.91 30.50
CA LYS A 212 -12.38 -6.55 31.82
C LYS A 212 -12.41 -5.54 32.96
N ASP A 213 -11.70 -4.43 32.83
CA ASP A 213 -11.67 -3.36 33.83
C ASP A 213 -13.08 -2.74 34.01
N ARG A 214 -13.78 -2.50 32.89
CA ARG A 214 -15.17 -2.02 32.93
C ARG A 214 -16.13 -3.05 33.53
N ALA A 215 -16.03 -4.31 33.13
CA ALA A 215 -16.85 -5.39 33.68
C ALA A 215 -16.61 -5.58 35.18
N HIS A 216 -15.36 -5.41 35.63
CA HIS A 216 -15.00 -5.46 37.04
C HIS A 216 -15.71 -4.36 37.84
N ILE A 217 -15.72 -3.12 37.34
CA ILE A 217 -16.46 -2.01 37.97
C ILE A 217 -17.96 -2.30 37.98
N LEU A 218 -18.54 -2.71 36.85
CA LEU A 218 -19.97 -3.00 36.72
C LEU A 218 -20.44 -4.10 37.68
N LYS A 219 -19.65 -5.17 37.87
CA LYS A 219 -19.94 -6.21 38.89
C LYS A 219 -19.96 -5.65 40.31
N GLY A 220 -19.13 -4.66 40.60
CA GLY A 220 -19.15 -3.96 41.89
C GLY A 220 -20.43 -3.13 42.07
N LEU A 221 -20.79 -2.37 41.03
CA LEU A 221 -22.00 -1.55 41.01
C LEU A 221 -23.28 -2.40 41.10
N GLU A 222 -23.34 -3.53 40.38
CA GLU A 222 -24.46 -4.47 40.45
C GLU A 222 -24.67 -5.01 41.87
N LYS A 223 -23.58 -5.42 42.54
CA LYS A 223 -23.63 -5.86 43.94
C LYS A 223 -24.10 -4.75 44.89
N ALA A 224 -23.71 -3.51 44.62
CA ALA A 224 -24.11 -2.35 45.41
C ALA A 224 -25.59 -2.03 45.22
N LEU A 225 -26.08 -2.03 43.98
CA LEU A 225 -27.50 -1.81 43.66
C LEU A 225 -28.40 -2.89 44.27
N LYS A 226 -27.98 -4.16 44.26
CA LYS A 226 -28.72 -5.26 44.93
C LYS A 226 -28.87 -5.06 46.44
N ASN A 227 -28.01 -4.27 47.09
CA ASN A 227 -27.98 -4.05 48.54
C ASN A 227 -27.95 -2.55 48.90
N ILE A 228 -28.69 -1.74 48.14
CA ILE A 228 -28.54 -0.27 48.13
C ILE A 228 -28.70 0.36 49.52
N ASP A 229 -29.69 -0.06 50.30
CA ASP A 229 -29.95 0.48 51.64
C ASP A 229 -28.80 0.19 52.61
N SER A 230 -28.27 -1.03 52.52
CA SER A 230 -27.13 -1.47 53.34
C SER A 230 -25.84 -0.73 52.97
N VAL A 231 -25.66 -0.41 51.69
CA VAL A 231 -24.54 0.40 51.20
C VAL A 231 -24.66 1.83 51.70
N ILE A 232 -25.84 2.47 51.55
CA ILE A 232 -26.10 3.84 52.03
C ILE A 232 -25.90 3.94 53.55
N LYS A 233 -26.41 2.97 54.32
CA LYS A 233 -26.24 2.93 55.78
C LYS A 233 -24.77 2.79 56.17
N THR A 234 -23.99 1.99 55.44
CA THR A 234 -22.54 1.86 55.69
C THR A 234 -21.78 3.14 55.34
N ILE A 235 -22.17 3.85 54.28
CA ILE A 235 -21.57 5.15 53.92
C ILE A 235 -21.92 6.21 54.97
N LYS A 236 -23.21 6.37 55.33
CA LYS A 236 -23.67 7.36 56.32
C LYS A 236 -23.08 7.17 57.73
N ARG A 237 -22.72 5.94 58.11
CA ARG A 237 -22.07 5.64 59.41
C ARG A 237 -20.57 5.91 59.43
N SER A 238 -19.95 6.08 58.26
CA SER A 238 -18.50 6.32 58.17
C SER A 238 -18.22 7.81 58.27
N SER A 239 -17.21 8.19 59.06
CA SER A 239 -16.89 9.61 59.32
C SER A 239 -16.11 10.25 58.17
N LEU A 240 -15.33 9.44 57.44
CA LEU A 240 -14.46 9.87 56.34
C LEU A 240 -14.66 9.00 55.09
N VAL A 241 -14.42 9.58 53.91
CA VAL A 241 -14.52 8.87 52.61
C VAL A 241 -13.60 7.64 52.56
N LYS A 242 -12.38 7.76 53.10
CA LYS A 242 -11.41 6.64 53.19
C LYS A 242 -11.89 5.51 54.13
N GLU A 243 -12.66 5.86 55.16
CA GLU A 243 -13.24 4.89 56.10
C GLU A 243 -14.42 4.17 55.44
N ALA A 244 -15.28 4.91 54.72
CA ALA A 244 -16.36 4.34 53.92
C ALA A 244 -15.83 3.35 52.87
N GLU A 245 -14.76 3.69 52.15
CA GLU A 245 -14.09 2.81 51.19
C GLU A 245 -13.65 1.49 51.85
N LYS A 246 -12.95 1.55 52.99
CA LYS A 246 -12.52 0.35 53.75
C LYS A 246 -13.70 -0.48 54.23
N ASN A 247 -14.76 0.14 54.71
CA ASN A 247 -15.96 -0.53 55.20
C ASN A 247 -16.72 -1.23 54.06
N LEU A 248 -16.81 -0.59 52.88
CA LEU A 248 -17.42 -1.19 51.69
C LEU A 248 -16.61 -2.39 51.18
N ILE A 249 -15.27 -2.28 51.13
CA ILE A 249 -14.37 -3.38 50.77
C ILE A 249 -14.59 -4.58 51.69
N LYS A 250 -14.56 -4.37 53.02
CA LYS A 250 -14.69 -5.45 54.00
C LYS A 250 -16.07 -6.11 53.97
N LYS A 251 -17.15 -5.30 53.99
CA LYS A 251 -18.52 -5.79 54.15
C LYS A 251 -19.08 -6.45 52.89
N PHE A 252 -18.76 -5.92 51.72
CA PHE A 252 -19.31 -6.40 50.44
C PHE A 252 -18.28 -7.18 49.59
N LYS A 253 -17.10 -7.46 50.16
CA LYS A 253 -15.98 -8.15 49.49
C LYS A 253 -15.66 -7.51 48.14
N LEU A 254 -15.60 -6.19 48.13
CA LEU A 254 -15.32 -5.38 46.95
C LEU A 254 -13.83 -5.09 46.85
N THR A 255 -13.33 -4.93 45.64
CA THR A 255 -12.00 -4.38 45.42
C THR A 255 -11.97 -2.87 45.65
N LYS A 256 -10.77 -2.31 45.84
CA LYS A 256 -10.55 -0.86 45.96
C LYS A 256 -11.19 -0.06 44.83
N LEU A 257 -10.94 -0.47 43.58
CA LEU A 257 -11.50 0.20 42.39
C LEU A 257 -13.03 0.17 42.35
N GLN A 258 -13.65 -0.94 42.77
CA GLN A 258 -15.11 -1.04 42.84
C GLN A 258 -15.68 -0.14 43.95
N ALA A 259 -15.08 -0.14 45.14
CA ALA A 259 -15.53 0.70 46.25
C ALA A 259 -15.45 2.19 45.90
N GLN A 260 -14.36 2.62 45.25
CA GLN A 260 -14.22 3.99 44.74
C GLN A 260 -15.28 4.33 43.70
N ALA A 261 -15.56 3.42 42.75
CA ALA A 261 -16.61 3.61 41.76
C ALA A 261 -18.00 3.73 42.38
N ILE A 262 -18.29 2.98 43.46
CA ILE A 262 -19.56 3.06 44.20
C ILE A 262 -19.69 4.40 44.94
N LEU A 263 -18.62 4.85 45.59
CA LEU A 263 -18.61 6.16 46.27
C LEU A 263 -18.75 7.33 45.29
N ALA A 264 -18.37 7.15 44.02
CA ALA A 264 -18.49 8.15 42.97
C ALA A 264 -19.87 8.17 42.29
N ILE A 265 -20.82 7.29 42.67
CA ILE A 265 -22.18 7.30 42.15
C ILE A 265 -22.87 8.62 42.53
N ARG A 266 -23.53 9.27 41.57
CA ARG A 266 -24.37 10.44 41.84
C ARG A 266 -25.72 9.98 42.39
N LEU A 267 -26.29 10.72 43.35
CA LEU A 267 -27.61 10.40 43.91
C LEU A 267 -28.72 10.31 42.84
N SER A 268 -28.60 11.07 41.74
CA SER A 268 -29.52 10.99 40.60
C SER A 268 -29.49 9.66 39.85
N SER A 269 -28.44 8.86 40.02
CA SER A 269 -28.33 7.52 39.42
C SER A 269 -29.06 6.43 40.22
N LEU A 270 -29.70 6.82 41.33
CA LEU A 270 -30.49 5.94 42.21
C LEU A 270 -32.01 6.16 42.04
N ALA A 271 -32.41 7.18 41.27
CA ALA A 271 -33.79 7.49 40.90
C ALA A 271 -34.15 6.77 39.59
#